data_AF-A0A350DI52-F1
#
_entry.id   AF-A0A350DI52-F1
#
_cell.length_a   1.000
_cell.length_b   1.000
_cell.length_c   1.000
_cell.angle_alpha   90.00
_cell.angle_beta   90.00
_cell.angle_gamma   90.00
#
_symmetry.space_group_name_H-M   'P 1'
#
loop_
_entity.id
_entity.type
_entity.pdbx_description
1 polymer ?
#
loop_
_entity_poly.entity_id
_entity_poly.type
_entity_poly.pdbx_seq_one_letter_code
_entity_poly.pdbx_strand_id
1 'polypeptide(L)'
;MLRLLAPQKEGLSTWQKLLPIVLLATLSMGGCASTGSSQEEDAAQERVAADPQDPWEDFNRRVFAFNDVLDRYALKPVARGYKAVTPEPVQTGVGNFFSNLGEVRTVLNSLLQGKPANAGLATSRFLINSTVGIGGLLDYATLMEITADKEDFGQTMAVWGWEDSRYLVLPLLGPRTLRDASGLPAD
;
A
#
# COMPACT_ATOMS: atom_id res chain seq x y z
N MET A 1 60.11 -49.15 -22.26
CA MET A 1 59.96 -48.36 -23.50
C MET A 1 59.97 -46.89 -23.08
N LEU A 2 61.05 -46.20 -23.43
CA LEU A 2 61.49 -44.90 -22.93
C LEU A 2 60.94 -43.78 -23.85
N ARG A 3 60.28 -42.75 -23.29
CA ARG A 3 60.09 -41.41 -23.88
C ARG A 3 59.92 -40.42 -22.72
N LEU A 4 61.00 -39.86 -22.14
CA LEU A 4 61.80 -38.69 -22.55
C LEU A 4 61.00 -37.42 -22.90
N LEU A 5 61.38 -36.37 -22.16
CA LEU A 5 60.84 -35.02 -22.03
C LEU A 5 60.84 -34.20 -23.33
N ALA A 6 59.89 -33.25 -23.42
CA ALA A 6 60.13 -31.94 -24.04
C ALA A 6 59.42 -30.84 -23.21
N PRO A 7 60.05 -29.69 -22.92
CA PRO A 7 59.44 -28.59 -22.19
C PRO A 7 58.66 -27.67 -23.12
N GLN A 8 57.38 -27.40 -22.82
CA GLN A 8 56.60 -26.34 -23.46
C GLN A 8 57.01 -25.00 -22.83
N LYS A 9 57.61 -24.11 -23.63
CA LYS A 9 57.93 -22.73 -23.22
C LYS A 9 56.66 -21.89 -23.26
N GLU A 10 56.24 -21.38 -22.10
CA GLU A 10 55.16 -20.40 -21.92
C GLU A 10 55.51 -19.07 -22.62
N GLY A 11 55.02 -18.87 -23.83
CA GLY A 11 55.05 -17.59 -24.53
C GLY A 11 53.79 -16.79 -24.22
N LEU A 12 53.85 -15.90 -23.21
CA LEU A 12 52.77 -14.97 -22.90
C LEU A 12 52.39 -14.15 -24.14
N SER A 13 51.15 -14.36 -24.60
CA SER A 13 50.55 -13.70 -25.76
C SER A 13 50.54 -12.19 -25.58
N THR A 14 50.90 -11.47 -26.65
CA THR A 14 50.94 -10.00 -26.71
C THR A 14 49.63 -9.35 -26.26
N TRP A 15 48.49 -10.05 -26.41
CA TRP A 15 47.18 -9.60 -25.94
C TRP A 15 47.04 -9.50 -24.42
N GLN A 16 47.70 -10.36 -23.64
CA GLN A 16 47.65 -10.29 -22.17
C GLN A 16 48.45 -9.11 -21.61
N LYS A 17 49.43 -8.58 -22.36
CA LYS A 17 50.22 -7.41 -21.97
C LYS A 17 49.54 -6.08 -22.30
N LEU A 18 48.59 -6.07 -23.24
CA LEU A 18 47.85 -4.87 -23.64
C LEU A 18 46.60 -4.62 -22.78
N LEU A 19 46.05 -5.68 -22.15
CA LEU A 19 44.89 -5.61 -21.27
C LEU A 19 45.01 -4.58 -20.11
N PRO A 20 46.13 -4.50 -19.35
CA PRO A 20 46.24 -3.54 -18.26
C PRO A 20 46.43 -2.09 -18.74
N ILE A 21 46.96 -1.87 -19.95
CA ILE A 21 47.17 -0.52 -20.51
C ILE A 21 45.83 0.08 -20.97
N VAL A 22 44.94 -0.75 -21.54
CA VAL A 22 43.59 -0.32 -21.95
C VAL A 22 42.69 -0.07 -20.72
N LEU A 23 42.83 -0.87 -19.66
CA LEU A 23 42.09 -0.68 -18.40
C LEU A 23 42.53 0.55 -17.59
N LEU A 24 43.79 1.00 -17.73
CA LEU A 24 44.28 2.22 -17.07
C LEU A 24 43.87 3.51 -17.81
N ALA A 25 43.67 3.44 -19.12
CA ALA A 25 43.32 4.61 -19.95
C ALA A 25 41.84 5.03 -19.84
N THR A 26 40.95 4.14 -19.41
CA THR A 26 39.51 4.45 -19.24
C THR A 26 39.20 5.15 -17.92
N LEU A 27 40.12 5.17 -16.95
CA LEU A 27 39.95 5.89 -15.69
C LEU A 27 40.33 7.39 -15.76
N SER A 28 40.93 7.86 -16.85
CA SER A 28 41.39 9.26 -16.99
C SER A 28 40.37 10.23 -17.59
N MET A 29 39.11 9.82 -17.80
CA MET A 29 38.07 10.66 -18.43
C MET A 29 36.95 11.12 -17.46
N GLY A 30 37.22 11.14 -16.15
CA GLY A 30 36.28 11.63 -15.14
C GLY A 30 36.86 12.78 -14.33
N GLY A 31 36.80 14.01 -14.85
CA GLY A 31 37.15 15.19 -14.06
C GLY A 31 37.24 16.50 -14.83
N CYS A 32 36.12 17.23 -14.93
CA CYS A 32 36.07 18.70 -15.00
C CYS A 32 34.73 19.17 -14.41
N ALA A 33 34.68 19.38 -13.10
CA ALA A 33 33.71 20.25 -12.46
C ALA A 33 34.39 21.61 -12.25
N SER A 34 34.00 22.60 -13.04
CA SER A 34 34.44 24.01 -12.94
C SER A 34 33.20 24.86 -12.72
N THR A 35 33.11 25.47 -11.54
CA THR A 35 32.08 26.45 -11.16
C THR A 35 32.26 27.74 -11.96
N GLY A 36 31.29 28.04 -12.82
CA GLY A 36 31.25 29.28 -13.61
C GLY A 36 29.83 29.55 -14.12
N SER A 37 29.16 30.48 -13.46
CA SER A 37 28.08 31.34 -13.98
C SER A 37 27.01 30.70 -14.88
N SER A 38 25.98 30.13 -14.26
CA SER A 38 24.60 30.20 -14.75
C SER A 38 23.62 30.42 -13.58
N GLN A 39 24.03 31.27 -12.63
CA GLN A 39 23.11 31.96 -11.72
C GLN A 39 22.47 33.11 -12.49
N GLU A 40 21.51 32.83 -13.37
CA GLU A 40 20.60 33.85 -13.93
C GLU A 40 19.37 33.27 -14.66
N GLU A 41 18.99 32.01 -14.39
CA GLU A 41 17.65 31.48 -14.74
C GLU A 41 16.90 30.90 -13.52
N ASP A 42 17.37 31.19 -12.30
CA ASP A 42 16.57 31.06 -11.07
C ASP A 42 15.65 32.28 -10.92
N ALA A 43 14.57 32.35 -11.69
CA ALA A 43 13.41 33.18 -11.33
C ALA A 43 12.07 32.74 -11.96
N ALA A 44 12.02 31.60 -12.65
CA ALA A 44 10.76 30.95 -13.00
C ALA A 44 10.54 29.74 -12.10
N GLN A 45 10.42 30.03 -10.80
CA GLN A 45 9.47 29.36 -9.93
C GLN A 45 9.39 27.84 -10.13
N GLU A 46 10.20 27.09 -9.39
CA GLU A 46 9.78 25.76 -8.93
C GLU A 46 8.60 26.00 -7.98
N ARG A 47 7.46 26.40 -8.56
CA ARG A 47 6.18 26.06 -7.99
C ARG A 47 6.26 24.56 -7.92
N VAL A 48 6.09 24.02 -6.71
CA VAL A 48 5.49 22.71 -6.54
C VAL A 48 4.21 22.76 -7.37
N ALA A 49 4.31 22.44 -8.65
CA ALA A 49 3.17 22.32 -9.53
C ALA A 49 2.51 21.07 -8.98
N ALA A 50 1.42 21.27 -8.23
CA ALA A 50 0.61 20.17 -7.73
C ALA A 50 0.46 19.17 -8.86
N ASP A 51 0.77 17.90 -8.59
CA ASP A 51 0.57 16.83 -9.57
C ASP A 51 -0.84 17.01 -10.15
N PRO A 52 -1.02 17.13 -11.48
CA PRO A 52 -2.36 17.24 -12.07
C PRO A 52 -3.31 16.13 -11.59
N GLN A 53 -2.76 14.98 -11.15
CA GLN A 53 -3.48 13.85 -10.56
C GLN A 53 -3.78 14.01 -9.06
N ASP A 54 -2.99 14.79 -8.30
CA ASP A 54 -3.29 15.18 -6.90
C ASP A 54 -3.21 16.71 -6.69
N PRO A 55 -4.28 17.44 -7.04
CA PRO A 55 -4.35 18.89 -6.85
C PRO A 55 -4.30 19.36 -5.39
N TRP A 56 -4.41 18.43 -4.43
CA TRP A 56 -4.37 18.70 -3.00
C TRP A 56 -3.15 18.12 -2.30
N GLU A 57 -2.09 17.84 -3.05
CA GLU A 57 -0.85 17.25 -2.53
C GLU A 57 -0.33 17.96 -1.28
N ASP A 58 -0.24 19.29 -1.29
CA ASP A 58 0.24 20.07 -0.15
C ASP A 58 -0.62 19.88 1.11
N PHE A 59 -1.94 19.80 0.93
CA PHE A 59 -2.87 19.55 2.04
C PHE A 59 -2.73 18.10 2.52
N ASN A 60 -2.74 17.14 1.58
CA ASN A 60 -2.64 15.72 1.85
C ASN A 60 -1.35 15.37 2.62
N ARG A 61 -0.22 15.95 2.22
CA ARG A 61 1.08 15.76 2.89
C ARG A 61 1.09 16.31 4.32
N ARG A 62 0.48 17.48 4.55
CA ARG A 62 0.38 18.07 5.90
C ARG A 62 -0.50 17.25 6.83
N VAL A 63 -1.66 16.82 6.35
CA VAL A 63 -2.57 15.97 7.13
C VAL A 63 -1.95 14.59 7.37
N PHE A 64 -1.25 14.02 6.38
CA PHE A 64 -0.49 12.79 6.54
C PHE A 64 0.57 12.92 7.64
N ALA A 65 1.35 14.01 7.64
CA ALA A 65 2.33 14.26 8.69
C ALA A 65 1.69 14.37 10.09
N PHE A 66 0.52 15.02 10.19
CA PHE A 66 -0.26 15.06 11.43
C PHE A 66 -0.70 13.65 11.88
N ASN A 67 -1.28 12.86 10.97
CA ASN A 67 -1.73 11.49 11.25
C ASN A 67 -0.58 10.59 11.67
N ASP A 68 0.58 10.72 11.04
CA ASP A 68 1.78 9.94 11.34
C ASP A 68 2.39 10.31 12.71
N VAL A 69 2.38 11.59 13.10
CA VAL A 69 2.73 12.00 14.47
C VAL A 69 1.74 11.40 15.46
N LEU A 70 0.44 11.50 15.20
CA LEU A 70 -0.57 10.94 16.09
C LEU A 70 -0.46 9.41 16.22
N ASP A 71 -0.22 8.69 15.12
CA ASP A 71 0.00 7.24 15.16
C ASP A 71 1.21 6.90 16.03
N ARG A 72 2.35 7.55 15.78
CA ARG A 72 3.61 7.25 16.47
C ARG A 72 3.53 7.51 17.98
N TYR A 73 2.86 8.59 18.40
CA TYR A 73 2.87 9.01 19.81
C TYR A 73 1.61 8.63 20.61
N ALA A 74 0.48 8.34 19.96
CA ALA A 74 -0.76 8.00 20.64
C ALA A 74 -1.30 6.62 20.22
N LEU A 75 -1.65 6.42 18.95
CA LEU A 75 -2.39 5.22 18.52
C LEU A 75 -1.55 3.95 18.65
N LYS A 76 -0.30 3.97 18.18
CA LYS A 76 0.59 2.80 18.18
C LYS A 76 0.99 2.35 19.59
N PRO A 77 1.35 3.25 20.54
CA PRO A 77 1.52 2.86 21.94
C PRO A 77 0.26 2.21 22.55
N VAL A 78 -0.92 2.78 22.30
CA VAL A 78 -2.20 2.23 22.78
C VAL A 78 -2.45 0.84 22.18
N ALA A 79 -2.26 0.67 20.87
CA ALA A 79 -2.44 -0.62 20.20
C ALA A 79 -1.46 -1.68 20.72
N ARG A 80 -0.20 -1.32 20.98
CA ARG A 80 0.78 -2.21 21.61
C ARG A 80 0.37 -2.58 23.03
N GLY A 81 -0.14 -1.62 23.80
CA GLY A 81 -0.70 -1.86 25.13
C GLY A 81 -1.83 -2.89 25.05
N TYR A 82 -2.84 -2.66 24.21
CA TYR A 82 -3.94 -3.60 23.99
C TYR A 82 -3.45 -5.00 23.62
N LYS A 83 -2.50 -5.11 22.67
CA LYS A 83 -1.90 -6.39 22.29
C LYS A 83 -1.16 -7.08 23.45
N ALA A 84 -0.56 -6.32 24.36
CA ALA A 84 0.17 -6.87 25.50
C ALA A 84 -0.76 -7.39 26.61
N VAL A 85 -1.92 -6.76 26.82
CA VAL A 85 -2.86 -7.15 27.91
C VAL A 85 -3.89 -8.18 27.44
N THR A 86 -4.30 -8.13 26.17
CA THR A 86 -5.42 -8.93 25.67
C THR A 86 -4.91 -10.22 25.01
N PRO A 87 -5.41 -11.41 25.39
CA PRO A 87 -5.07 -12.67 24.71
C PRO A 87 -5.55 -12.71 23.25
N GLU A 88 -4.84 -13.43 22.39
CA GLU A 88 -5.14 -13.55 20.95
C GLU A 88 -6.60 -13.95 20.65
N PRO A 89 -7.22 -14.93 21.33
CA PRO A 89 -8.62 -15.30 21.04
C PRO A 89 -9.61 -14.15 21.26
N VAL A 90 -9.35 -13.29 22.25
CA VAL A 90 -10.19 -12.12 22.52
C VAL A 90 -9.97 -11.05 21.45
N GLN A 91 -8.72 -10.82 21.03
CA GLN A 91 -8.41 -9.89 19.94
C GLN A 91 -9.12 -10.30 18.64
N THR A 92 -9.03 -11.58 18.29
CA THR A 92 -9.71 -12.16 17.12
C THR A 92 -11.22 -12.06 17.25
N GLY A 93 -11.78 -12.39 18.42
CA GLY A 93 -13.22 -12.30 18.66
C GLY A 93 -13.78 -10.88 18.48
N VAL A 94 -13.08 -9.88 19.01
CA VAL A 94 -13.46 -8.47 18.81
C VAL A 94 -13.38 -8.07 17.33
N GLY A 95 -12.32 -8.50 16.63
CA GLY A 95 -12.18 -8.27 15.19
C GLY A 95 -13.32 -8.90 14.38
N ASN A 96 -13.66 -10.16 14.69
CA ASN A 96 -14.76 -10.88 14.04
C ASN A 96 -16.11 -10.20 14.31
N PHE A 97 -16.36 -9.73 15.54
CA PHE A 97 -17.59 -9.04 15.89
C PHE A 97 -17.82 -7.79 15.04
N PHE A 98 -16.80 -6.93 14.91
CA PHE A 98 -16.90 -5.74 14.06
C PHE A 98 -16.94 -6.09 12.57
N SER A 99 -16.25 -7.15 12.13
CA SER A 99 -16.38 -7.63 10.76
C SER A 99 -17.80 -8.13 10.46
N ASN A 100 -18.43 -8.81 11.41
CA ASN A 100 -19.80 -9.30 11.31
C ASN A 100 -20.81 -8.14 11.23
N LEU A 101 -20.66 -7.09 12.04
CA LEU A 101 -21.45 -5.87 11.91
C LEU A 101 -21.30 -5.22 10.52
N GLY A 102 -20.09 -5.24 9.97
CA GLY A 102 -19.80 -4.77 8.61
C GLY A 102 -20.47 -5.57 7.49
N GLU A 103 -20.94 -6.79 7.77
CA GLU A 103 -21.72 -7.57 6.79
C GLU A 103 -23.06 -6.89 6.49
N VAL A 104 -23.69 -6.22 7.47
CA VAL A 104 -24.96 -5.50 7.25
C VAL A 104 -24.78 -4.39 6.21
N ARG A 105 -23.71 -3.60 6.34
CA ARG A 105 -23.33 -2.59 5.35
C ARG A 105 -23.08 -3.22 3.98
N THR A 106 -22.38 -4.35 3.95
CA THR A 106 -22.11 -5.09 2.71
C THR A 106 -23.40 -5.56 2.04
N VAL A 107 -24.38 -6.05 2.81
CA VAL A 107 -25.70 -6.44 2.30
C VAL A 107 -26.41 -5.25 1.65
N LEU A 108 -26.50 -4.13 2.37
CA LEU A 108 -27.19 -2.93 1.87
C LEU A 108 -26.54 -2.40 0.60
N ASN A 109 -25.22 -2.23 0.59
CA ASN A 109 -24.50 -1.74 -0.58
C ASN A 109 -24.55 -2.72 -1.75
N SER A 110 -24.44 -4.04 -1.51
CA SER A 110 -24.62 -5.04 -2.56
C SER A 110 -25.99 -4.94 -3.22
N LEU A 111 -27.05 -4.71 -2.44
CA LEU A 111 -28.40 -4.52 -2.99
C LEU A 111 -28.50 -3.24 -3.82
N LEU A 112 -27.95 -2.12 -3.32
CA LEU A 112 -27.92 -0.85 -4.05
C LEU A 112 -27.11 -0.93 -5.36
N GLN A 113 -26.09 -1.78 -5.38
CA GLN A 113 -25.28 -2.05 -6.56
C GLN A 113 -25.88 -3.12 -7.49
N GLY A 114 -27.02 -3.71 -7.16
CA GLY A 114 -27.66 -4.75 -7.98
C GLY A 114 -26.93 -6.10 -7.95
N LYS A 115 -26.22 -6.42 -6.87
CA LYS A 115 -25.46 -7.67 -6.65
C LYS A 115 -26.19 -8.60 -5.65
N PRO A 116 -27.33 -9.23 -6.00
CA PRO A 116 -28.12 -10.03 -5.06
C PRO A 116 -27.40 -11.29 -4.57
N ALA A 117 -26.52 -11.88 -5.39
CA ALA A 117 -25.72 -13.04 -5.00
C ALA A 117 -24.78 -12.69 -3.83
N ASN A 118 -24.06 -11.58 -3.94
CA ASN A 118 -23.17 -11.11 -2.87
C ASN A 118 -23.95 -10.71 -1.62
N ALA A 119 -25.09 -10.03 -1.78
CA ALA A 119 -25.98 -9.70 -0.66
C ALA A 119 -26.45 -10.95 0.09
N GLY A 120 -26.79 -12.03 -0.64
CA GLY A 120 -27.17 -13.31 -0.05
C GLY A 120 -26.03 -13.98 0.73
N LEU A 121 -24.80 -13.92 0.20
CA LEU A 121 -23.60 -14.43 0.87
C LEU A 121 -23.30 -13.64 2.15
N ALA A 122 -23.27 -12.32 2.09
CA ALA A 122 -23.05 -11.45 3.25
C ALA A 122 -24.16 -11.63 4.31
N THR A 123 -25.42 -11.77 3.90
CA THR A 123 -26.54 -12.08 4.81
C THR A 123 -26.34 -13.43 5.49
N SER A 124 -25.92 -14.45 4.74
CA SER A 124 -25.65 -15.78 5.29
C SER A 124 -24.52 -15.75 6.30
N ARG A 125 -23.42 -15.04 5.98
CA ARG A 125 -22.30 -14.81 6.91
C ARG A 125 -22.78 -14.14 8.19
N PHE A 126 -23.53 -13.04 8.07
CA PHE A 126 -24.09 -12.33 9.21
C PHE A 126 -24.95 -13.22 10.11
N LEU A 127 -25.88 -13.97 9.52
CA LEU A 127 -26.79 -14.83 10.28
C LEU A 127 -26.05 -15.98 10.97
N ILE A 128 -25.15 -16.67 10.27
CA ILE A 128 -24.39 -17.80 10.82
C ILE A 128 -23.48 -17.32 11.95
N ASN A 129 -22.71 -16.27 11.72
CA ASN A 129 -21.79 -15.74 12.73
C ASN A 129 -22.54 -15.12 13.91
N SER A 130 -23.69 -14.48 13.69
CA SER A 130 -24.50 -13.95 14.80
C SER A 130 -25.18 -15.03 15.63
N THR A 131 -25.61 -16.14 15.02
CA THR A 131 -26.32 -17.23 15.71
C THR A 131 -25.39 -18.29 16.26
N VAL A 132 -24.69 -19.02 15.38
CA VAL A 132 -23.75 -20.09 15.73
C VAL A 132 -22.45 -19.50 16.28
N GLY A 133 -22.01 -18.37 15.73
CA GLY A 133 -20.77 -17.71 16.12
C GLY A 133 -20.85 -16.79 17.34
N ILE A 134 -21.91 -16.91 18.16
CA ILE A 134 -22.10 -16.15 19.40
C ILE A 134 -22.01 -14.63 19.14
N GLY A 135 -22.98 -14.11 18.38
CA GLY A 135 -23.05 -12.67 18.07
C GLY A 135 -21.94 -12.17 17.13
N GLY A 136 -21.21 -13.06 16.46
CA GLY A 136 -20.13 -12.73 15.54
C GLY A 136 -18.73 -12.82 16.14
N LEU A 137 -18.58 -13.28 17.38
CA LEU A 137 -17.26 -13.50 17.99
C LEU A 137 -16.49 -14.64 17.30
N LEU A 138 -17.19 -15.64 16.78
CA LEU A 138 -16.61 -16.76 16.05
C LEU A 138 -17.06 -16.72 14.58
N ASP A 139 -16.10 -16.73 13.66
CA ASP A 139 -16.38 -16.70 12.22
C ASP A 139 -16.58 -18.12 11.65
N TYR A 140 -17.74 -18.70 11.94
CA TYR A 140 -18.12 -20.02 11.41
C TYR A 140 -18.43 -19.99 9.92
N ALA A 141 -18.91 -18.87 9.39
CA ALA A 141 -19.23 -18.76 7.99
C ALA A 141 -17.99 -18.95 7.10
N THR A 142 -16.83 -18.45 7.54
CA THR A 142 -15.55 -18.69 6.85
C THR A 142 -15.13 -20.16 6.91
N LEU A 143 -15.39 -20.88 8.00
CA LEU A 143 -15.15 -22.34 8.07
C LEU A 143 -16.03 -23.15 7.11
N MET A 144 -17.17 -22.59 6.72
CA MET A 144 -18.10 -23.17 5.74
C MET A 144 -17.81 -22.67 4.31
N GLU A 145 -16.70 -21.97 4.09
CA GLU A 145 -16.29 -21.40 2.79
C GLU A 145 -17.27 -20.37 2.21
N ILE A 146 -18.11 -19.76 3.06
CA ILE A 146 -19.03 -18.70 2.63
C ILE A 146 -18.23 -17.39 2.59
N THR A 147 -17.85 -16.97 1.39
CA THR A 147 -17.10 -15.73 1.14
C THR A 147 -18.02 -14.69 0.51
N ALA A 148 -17.97 -13.45 1.01
CA ALA A 148 -18.68 -12.32 0.44
C ALA A 148 -17.69 -11.20 0.16
N ASP A 149 -17.89 -10.49 -0.94
CA ASP A 149 -17.14 -9.29 -1.28
C ASP A 149 -17.60 -8.15 -0.39
N LYS A 150 -16.67 -7.46 0.26
CA LYS A 150 -17.00 -6.30 1.10
C LYS A 150 -17.42 -5.14 0.22
N GLU A 151 -18.56 -4.56 0.53
CA GLU A 151 -19.15 -3.46 -0.24
C GLU A 151 -19.39 -2.24 0.64
N ASP A 152 -18.97 -1.07 0.16
CA ASP A 152 -19.18 0.21 0.82
C ASP A 152 -19.96 1.22 -0.03
N PHE A 153 -20.41 2.30 0.61
CA PHE A 153 -21.20 3.33 -0.07
C PHE A 153 -20.39 4.09 -1.12
N GLY A 154 -19.07 4.20 -0.94
CA GLY A 154 -18.16 4.75 -1.95
C GLY A 154 -18.22 3.96 -3.26
N GLN A 155 -18.12 2.64 -3.18
CA GLN A 155 -18.28 1.73 -4.32
C GLN A 155 -19.69 1.80 -4.91
N THR A 156 -20.73 1.92 -4.08
CA THR A 156 -22.10 2.12 -4.56
C THR A 156 -22.23 3.38 -5.41
N MET A 157 -21.66 4.50 -4.97
CA MET A 157 -21.62 5.74 -5.74
C MET A 157 -20.83 5.58 -7.05
N ALA A 158 -19.80 4.74 -7.07
CA ALA A 158 -19.08 4.40 -8.30
C ALA A 158 -20.01 3.74 -9.32
N VAL A 159 -20.77 2.73 -8.90
CA VAL A 159 -21.75 2.02 -9.75
C VAL A 159 -22.84 2.96 -10.26
N TRP A 160 -23.18 4.00 -9.50
CA TRP A 160 -24.20 5.00 -9.87
C TRP A 160 -23.65 6.17 -10.71
N GLY A 161 -22.40 6.07 -11.18
CA GLY A 161 -21.82 6.98 -12.17
C GLY A 161 -20.83 8.00 -11.63
N TRP A 162 -20.54 8.01 -10.32
CA TRP A 162 -19.41 8.79 -9.79
C TRP A 162 -18.11 7.97 -9.87
N GLU A 163 -17.65 7.69 -11.08
CA GLU A 163 -16.47 6.85 -11.31
C GLU A 163 -15.17 7.57 -10.94
N ASP A 164 -15.02 8.82 -11.38
CA ASP A 164 -13.85 9.65 -11.14
C ASP A 164 -13.93 10.38 -9.79
N SER A 165 -13.05 10.00 -8.87
CA SER A 165 -12.93 10.67 -7.57
C SER A 165 -11.49 11.02 -7.26
N ARG A 166 -11.29 12.16 -6.60
CA ARG A 166 -9.96 12.68 -6.27
C ARG A 166 -9.47 12.12 -4.95
N TYR A 167 -8.16 11.94 -4.87
CA TYR A 167 -7.48 11.51 -3.66
C TYR A 167 -7.49 12.60 -2.59
N LEU A 168 -7.76 12.22 -1.35
CA LEU A 168 -7.79 13.10 -0.19
C LEU A 168 -7.30 12.34 1.05
N VAL A 169 -6.48 12.98 1.86
CA VAL A 169 -6.10 12.46 3.19
C VAL A 169 -6.92 13.16 4.25
N LEU A 170 -7.69 12.38 5.02
CA LEU A 170 -8.49 12.89 6.12
C LEU A 170 -7.72 12.84 7.45
N PRO A 171 -7.87 13.85 8.32
CA PRO A 171 -7.36 13.77 9.68
C PRO A 171 -7.95 12.55 10.40
N LEU A 172 -7.13 11.81 11.14
CA LEU A 172 -7.44 10.58 11.87
C LEU A 172 -7.80 9.37 11.01
N LEU A 173 -8.57 9.56 9.92
CA LEU A 173 -9.16 8.48 9.13
C LEU A 173 -8.26 7.99 7.99
N GLY A 174 -7.25 8.78 7.60
CA GLY A 174 -6.25 8.40 6.62
C GLY A 174 -6.64 8.64 5.15
N PRO A 175 -5.92 8.00 4.21
CA PRO A 175 -6.11 8.14 2.76
C PRO A 175 -7.46 7.60 2.26
N ARG A 176 -8.20 8.38 1.49
CA ARG A 176 -9.47 8.01 0.85
C ARG A 176 -9.67 8.77 -0.46
N THR A 177 -10.70 8.42 -1.23
CA THR A 177 -11.20 9.33 -2.27
C THR A 177 -12.26 10.27 -1.70
N LEU A 178 -12.56 11.39 -2.37
CA LEU A 178 -13.67 12.28 -2.00
C LEU A 178 -15.01 11.55 -1.91
N ARG A 179 -15.21 10.61 -2.84
CA ARG A 179 -16.41 9.79 -2.92
C ARG A 179 -16.52 8.94 -1.66
N ASP A 180 -15.48 8.18 -1.35
CA ASP A 180 -15.49 7.31 -0.17
C ASP A 180 -15.57 8.12 1.14
N ALA A 181 -14.95 9.30 1.18
CA ALA A 181 -15.06 10.23 2.31
C ALA A 181 -16.51 10.72 2.51
N SER A 182 -17.22 11.03 1.42
CA SER A 182 -18.62 11.46 1.47
C SER A 182 -19.57 10.33 1.88
N GLY A 183 -19.16 9.08 1.67
CA GLY A 183 -19.92 7.90 2.07
C GLY A 183 -19.80 7.53 3.54
N LEU A 184 -18.81 8.04 4.27
CA LEU A 184 -18.57 7.71 5.69
C LEU A 184 -19.80 7.83 6.61
N PRO A 185 -20.69 8.83 6.48
CA PRO A 185 -21.87 8.90 7.34
C PRO A 185 -22.92 7.82 7.05
N ALA A 186 -22.86 7.20 5.86
CA ALA A 186 -23.79 6.17 5.41
C ALA A 186 -23.26 4.74 5.67
N ASP A 187 -22.09 4.63 6.30
CA ASP A 187 -21.21 3.45 6.31
C ASP A 187 -20.68 3.12 7.72
#